data_AF-A0A1G2KGM3-F1
#
_entry.id   AF-A0A1G2KGM3-F1
#
_cell.length_a   1.000
_cell.length_b   1.000
_cell.length_c   1.000
_cell.angle_alpha   90.00
_cell.angle_beta   90.00
_cell.angle_gamma   90.00
#
_symmetry.space_group_name_H-M   'P 1'
#
loop_
_entity.id
_entity.type
_entity.pdbx_description
1 polymer ?
#
loop_
_entity_poly.entity_id
_entity_poly.type
_entity_poly.pdbx_seq_one_letter_code
_entity_poly.pdbx_strand_id
1 'polypeptide(L)'
;MFEQKIKIQKRETAPASQKNKEFSKESLREELACSLRAHFKKAIALAVLPIALTAETVGFSKKDVEQKLNEQSAVSQYLKHADMLSKEGDAERGERAILLRAVERGDTLKRIFGESQMDDLVGITTPFKEPAEVQSYPNILGDVESVGVSTETVDEILGRLPHRWVEKIESILFKKETREASLRYRFKGRRTAADVEHDYNTNRSKVTFYQLPSGREEETAGRFLAHEVAHSNDWRDRRYPVIERIEMLYRVLSRLVSKNRFRSGHVEEIQNDDEEIELALKVKEYWAEIAAQYFADKDALPEQDRALVEWRLAPPKTRSDASKKEY
;
A
#
# COMPACT_ATOMS: atom_id res chain seq x y z
N MET A 1 -39.78 -21.85 -20.06
CA MET A 1 -39.63 -21.59 -21.51
C MET A 1 -38.44 -20.66 -21.71
N PHE A 2 -37.30 -21.23 -22.11
CA PHE A 2 -36.22 -20.68 -22.96
C PHE A 2 -34.99 -21.60 -22.77
N GLU A 3 -35.00 -22.73 -23.48
CA GLU A 3 -33.82 -23.58 -23.66
C GLU A 3 -33.01 -23.03 -24.85
N GLN A 4 -31.79 -22.55 -24.61
CA GLN A 4 -30.85 -22.26 -25.69
C GLN A 4 -29.96 -23.49 -25.94
N LYS A 5 -30.21 -24.13 -27.08
CA LYS A 5 -29.41 -25.21 -27.66
C LYS A 5 -28.08 -24.66 -28.19
N ILE A 6 -26.96 -25.08 -27.61
CA ILE A 6 -25.63 -24.87 -28.18
C ILE A 6 -25.36 -26.00 -29.18
N LYS A 7 -25.30 -25.65 -30.48
CA LYS A 7 -24.83 -26.53 -31.55
C LYS A 7 -23.30 -26.57 -31.53
N ILE A 8 -22.72 -27.72 -31.22
CA ILE A 8 -21.29 -27.99 -31.42
C ILE A 8 -21.08 -28.37 -32.88
N GLN A 9 -20.42 -27.50 -33.66
CA GLN A 9 -19.89 -27.85 -34.98
C GLN A 9 -18.61 -28.69 -34.81
N LYS A 10 -18.66 -29.96 -35.23
CA LYS A 10 -17.47 -30.78 -35.45
C LYS A 10 -16.64 -30.17 -36.58
N ARG A 11 -15.41 -29.77 -36.29
CA ARG A 11 -14.40 -29.50 -37.32
C ARG A 11 -13.80 -30.81 -37.79
N GLU A 12 -13.85 -31.02 -39.09
CA GLU A 12 -13.17 -32.09 -39.82
C GLU A 12 -11.65 -31.92 -39.73
N THR A 13 -10.96 -33.02 -39.46
CA THR A 13 -9.51 -33.14 -39.40
C THR A 13 -8.92 -33.24 -40.81
N ALA A 14 -8.04 -32.30 -41.17
CA ALA A 14 -7.12 -32.43 -42.31
C ALA A 14 -5.78 -33.05 -41.84
N PRO A 15 -5.07 -33.81 -42.69
CA PRO A 15 -3.92 -34.61 -42.27
C PRO A 15 -2.64 -33.76 -42.27
N ALA A 16 -2.01 -33.62 -41.11
CA ALA A 16 -0.68 -33.03 -41.00
C ALA A 16 0.36 -34.13 -40.84
N SER A 17 0.94 -34.55 -41.98
CA SER A 17 2.26 -35.18 -41.98
C SER A 17 3.30 -34.11 -41.64
N GLN A 18 3.69 -34.01 -40.38
CA GLN A 18 4.89 -33.27 -39.98
C GLN A 18 5.83 -34.22 -39.25
N LYS A 19 6.99 -34.42 -39.87
CA LYS A 19 8.15 -35.07 -39.25
C LYS A 19 8.48 -34.30 -37.97
N ASN A 20 8.39 -34.98 -36.83
CA ASN A 20 8.97 -34.50 -35.57
C ASN A 20 10.47 -34.31 -35.78
N LYS A 21 10.90 -33.07 -36.04
CA LYS A 21 12.26 -32.65 -35.72
C LYS A 21 12.29 -32.50 -34.20
N GLU A 22 12.93 -33.44 -33.52
CA GLU A 22 13.38 -33.20 -32.14
C GLU A 22 14.37 -32.05 -32.18
N PHE A 23 13.89 -30.86 -31.88
CA PHE A 23 14.75 -29.72 -31.63
C PHE A 23 15.42 -29.96 -30.28
N SER A 24 16.75 -30.02 -30.28
CA SER A 24 17.51 -30.07 -29.02
C SER A 24 17.13 -28.85 -28.18
N LYS A 25 17.18 -28.99 -26.85
CA LYS A 25 16.94 -27.88 -25.92
C LYS A 25 17.85 -26.67 -26.21
N GLU A 26 19.01 -26.88 -26.84
CA GLU A 26 19.90 -25.82 -27.31
C GLU A 26 19.35 -25.07 -28.52
N SER A 27 18.78 -25.76 -29.51
CA SER A 27 18.19 -25.11 -30.67
C SER A 27 16.98 -24.23 -30.30
N LEU A 28 16.15 -24.66 -29.35
CA LEU A 28 15.04 -23.86 -28.85
C LEU A 28 15.53 -22.64 -28.05
N ARG A 29 16.66 -22.76 -27.35
CA ARG A 29 17.29 -21.64 -26.62
C ARG A 29 17.89 -20.62 -27.58
N GLU A 30 18.54 -21.06 -28.66
CA GLU A 30 19.09 -20.15 -29.68
C GLU A 30 18.00 -19.43 -30.46
N GLU A 31 16.90 -20.11 -30.79
CA GLU A 31 15.78 -19.51 -31.51
C GLU A 31 15.03 -18.48 -30.64
N LEU A 32 14.87 -18.78 -29.35
CA LEU A 32 14.34 -17.84 -28.35
C LEU A 32 15.27 -16.65 -28.14
N ALA A 33 16.58 -16.87 -28.05
CA ALA A 33 17.57 -15.81 -27.90
C ALA A 33 17.63 -14.89 -29.14
N CYS A 34 17.49 -15.44 -30.35
CA CYS A 34 17.40 -14.64 -31.57
C CYS A 34 16.11 -13.82 -31.64
N SER A 35 14.98 -14.38 -31.23
CA SER A 35 13.70 -13.66 -31.16
C SER A 35 13.72 -12.52 -30.14
N LEU A 36 14.30 -12.75 -28.96
CA LEU A 36 14.48 -11.72 -27.93
C LEU A 36 15.39 -10.57 -28.42
N ARG A 37 16.52 -10.89 -29.06
CA ARG A 37 17.42 -9.87 -29.62
C ARG A 37 16.75 -9.04 -30.73
N ALA A 38 15.91 -9.65 -31.55
CA ALA A 38 15.19 -8.95 -32.62
C ALA A 38 14.13 -7.97 -32.06
N HIS A 39 13.41 -8.37 -31.01
CA HIS A 39 12.42 -7.51 -30.36
C HIS A 39 13.07 -6.36 -29.55
N PHE A 40 14.19 -6.63 -28.89
CA PHE A 40 14.95 -5.63 -28.14
C PHE A 40 15.52 -4.53 -29.06
N LYS A 41 16.03 -4.91 -30.24
CA LYS A 41 16.47 -3.95 -31.28
C LYS A 41 15.33 -3.04 -31.76
N LYS A 42 14.11 -3.57 -31.82
CA LYS A 42 12.94 -2.84 -32.31
C LYS A 42 12.39 -1.86 -31.27
N ALA A 43 12.43 -2.23 -29.99
CA ALA A 43 12.03 -1.36 -28.89
C ALA A 43 13.01 -0.18 -28.69
N ILE A 44 14.32 -0.43 -28.78
CA ILE A 44 15.35 0.61 -28.70
C ILE A 44 15.27 1.56 -29.91
N ALA A 45 15.06 1.04 -31.12
CA ALA A 45 14.93 1.86 -32.32
C ALA A 45 13.68 2.77 -32.31
N LEU A 46 12.63 2.40 -31.57
CA LEU A 46 11.42 3.20 -31.41
C LEU A 46 11.52 4.24 -30.28
N ALA A 47 12.31 3.96 -29.24
CA ALA A 47 12.48 4.86 -28.11
C ALA A 47 13.64 5.86 -28.30
N VAL A 48 14.61 5.54 -29.15
CA VAL A 48 15.83 6.34 -29.35
C VAL A 48 16.06 6.61 -30.84
N LEU A 49 15.49 7.72 -31.32
CA LEU A 49 16.20 8.63 -32.23
C LEU A 49 15.51 10.01 -32.18
N PRO A 50 16.26 11.13 -32.04
CA PRO A 50 17.64 11.24 -32.50
C PRO A 50 18.62 11.70 -31.41
N ILE A 51 19.30 10.76 -30.73
CA ILE A 51 20.69 10.97 -30.28
C ILE A 51 21.43 9.65 -30.52
N ALA A 52 22.39 9.69 -31.43
CA ALA A 52 23.18 8.54 -31.86
C ALA A 52 24.13 8.09 -30.75
N LEU A 53 23.81 6.98 -30.08
CA LEU A 53 24.78 6.18 -29.34
C LEU A 53 24.47 4.69 -29.57
N THR A 54 25.50 3.96 -29.99
CA THR A 54 25.46 2.56 -30.41
C THR A 54 25.10 1.63 -29.25
N ALA A 55 24.29 0.61 -29.55
CA ALA A 55 23.61 -0.29 -28.64
C ALA A 55 24.49 -1.30 -27.85
N GLU A 56 25.76 -0.98 -27.58
CA GLU A 56 26.70 -1.90 -26.89
C GLU A 56 26.97 -1.56 -25.42
N THR A 57 26.42 -0.49 -24.85
CA THR A 57 26.84 0.00 -23.51
C THR A 57 25.76 0.10 -22.43
N VAL A 58 24.52 -0.31 -22.64
CA VAL A 58 23.46 -0.09 -21.62
C VAL A 58 22.95 -1.42 -21.05
N GLY A 59 23.77 -2.03 -20.19
CA GLY A 59 23.26 -3.00 -19.21
C GLY A 59 22.62 -2.21 -18.07
N PHE A 60 21.29 -2.10 -18.06
CA PHE A 60 20.59 -1.56 -16.89
C PHE A 60 20.76 -2.54 -15.73
N SER A 61 21.32 -2.06 -14.62
CA SER A 61 21.40 -2.84 -13.39
C SER A 61 20.02 -2.89 -12.71
N LYS A 62 19.80 -3.89 -11.85
CA LYS A 62 18.63 -3.97 -10.96
C LYS A 62 18.37 -2.66 -10.20
N LYS A 63 19.45 -1.97 -9.83
CA LYS A 63 19.43 -0.68 -9.13
C LYS A 63 18.86 0.45 -10.01
N ASP A 64 19.11 0.43 -11.32
CA ASP A 64 18.61 1.44 -12.25
C ASP A 64 17.10 1.29 -12.50
N VAL A 65 16.60 0.05 -12.51
CA VAL A 65 15.15 -0.24 -12.58
C VAL A 65 14.45 0.19 -11.29
N GLU A 66 15.01 -0.14 -10.13
CA GLU A 66 14.47 0.29 -8.82
C GLU A 66 14.47 1.82 -8.69
N GLN A 67 15.54 2.48 -9.12
CA GLN A 67 15.62 3.95 -9.14
C GLN A 67 14.56 4.55 -10.07
N LYS A 68 14.45 4.08 -11.33
CA LYS A 68 13.43 4.59 -12.27
C LYS A 68 11.99 4.35 -11.80
N LEU A 69 11.72 3.22 -11.13
CA LEU A 69 10.41 2.93 -10.56
C LEU A 69 10.09 3.83 -9.34
N ASN A 70 11.10 4.20 -8.56
CA ASN A 70 10.96 5.09 -7.41
C ASN A 70 10.94 6.59 -7.79
N GLU A 71 11.48 6.95 -8.96
CA GLU A 71 11.44 8.31 -9.53
C GLU A 71 10.09 8.68 -10.14
N GLN A 72 9.18 7.72 -10.33
CA GLN A 72 7.88 7.99 -10.92
C GLN A 72 6.99 8.78 -9.97
N SER A 73 6.21 9.72 -10.50
CA SER A 73 5.34 10.61 -9.72
C SER A 73 3.90 10.10 -9.57
N ALA A 74 3.54 9.00 -10.25
CA ALA A 74 2.18 8.45 -10.24
C ALA A 74 2.18 6.91 -10.21
N VAL A 75 1.25 6.31 -9.44
CA VAL A 75 1.08 4.86 -9.32
C VAL A 75 0.57 4.26 -10.62
N SER A 76 -0.24 5.03 -11.33
CA SER A 76 -0.70 4.72 -12.68
C SER A 76 0.46 4.42 -13.64
N GLN A 77 1.53 5.23 -13.61
CA GLN A 77 2.74 5.03 -14.40
C GLN A 77 3.55 3.83 -13.92
N TYR A 78 3.67 3.66 -12.60
CA TYR A 78 4.31 2.50 -11.98
C TYR A 78 3.71 1.19 -12.49
N LEU A 79 2.38 1.09 -12.49
CA LEU A 79 1.67 -0.11 -12.91
C LEU A 79 1.89 -0.41 -14.41
N LYS A 80 1.93 0.62 -15.27
CA LYS A 80 2.22 0.46 -16.70
C LYS A 80 3.62 -0.11 -16.93
N HIS A 81 4.62 0.41 -16.22
CA HIS A 81 6.00 -0.08 -16.32
C HIS A 81 6.17 -1.48 -15.71
N ALA A 82 5.54 -1.74 -14.56
CA ALA A 82 5.53 -3.07 -13.95
C ALA A 82 4.92 -4.11 -14.89
N ASP A 83 3.82 -3.77 -15.58
CA ASP A 83 3.17 -4.64 -16.57
C ASP A 83 4.12 -4.95 -17.75
N MET A 84 4.76 -3.93 -18.33
CA MET A 84 5.77 -4.09 -19.39
C MET A 84 6.92 -5.00 -18.96
N LEU A 85 7.59 -4.69 -17.84
CA LEU A 85 8.71 -5.48 -17.31
C LEU A 85 8.30 -6.92 -17.02
N SER A 86 7.06 -7.11 -16.53
CA SER A 86 6.53 -8.45 -16.28
C SER A 86 6.19 -9.22 -17.56
N LYS A 87 6.07 -8.58 -18.73
CA LYS A 87 5.75 -9.23 -20.00
C LYS A 87 7.00 -9.45 -20.86
N GLU A 88 7.94 -8.52 -20.81
CA GLU A 88 9.10 -8.43 -21.72
C GLU A 88 10.26 -9.35 -21.32
N GLY A 89 10.20 -10.01 -20.16
CA GLY A 89 11.12 -11.10 -19.79
C GLY A 89 12.42 -10.66 -19.11
N ASP A 90 12.57 -9.36 -18.82
CA ASP A 90 13.76 -8.79 -18.18
C ASP A 90 13.82 -9.04 -16.66
N ALA A 91 12.72 -9.49 -16.05
CA ALA A 91 12.65 -9.83 -14.63
C ALA A 91 12.82 -11.34 -14.38
N GLU A 92 13.53 -11.71 -13.30
CA GLU A 92 13.59 -13.09 -12.84
C GLU A 92 12.18 -13.65 -12.56
N ARG A 93 11.99 -14.97 -12.72
CA ARG A 93 10.66 -15.61 -12.61
C ARG A 93 9.90 -15.23 -11.32
N GLY A 94 10.61 -15.16 -10.18
CA GLY A 94 10.03 -14.76 -8.90
C GLY A 94 9.63 -13.28 -8.85
N GLU A 95 10.47 -12.39 -9.39
CA GLU A 95 10.19 -10.96 -9.47
C GLU A 95 9.03 -10.65 -10.42
N ARG A 96 8.97 -11.35 -11.55
CA ARG A 96 7.85 -11.29 -12.50
C ARG A 96 6.52 -11.62 -11.83
N ALA A 97 6.47 -12.66 -10.99
CA ALA A 97 5.24 -13.05 -10.28
C ALA A 97 4.80 -11.98 -9.26
N ILE A 98 5.75 -11.31 -8.60
CA ILE A 98 5.46 -10.20 -7.67
C ILE A 98 4.91 -9.00 -8.44
N LEU A 99 5.53 -8.64 -9.57
CA LEU A 99 5.09 -7.52 -10.41
C LEU A 99 3.71 -7.76 -11.02
N LEU A 100 3.45 -8.96 -11.58
CA LEU A 100 2.13 -9.32 -12.12
C LEU A 100 1.04 -9.18 -11.06
N ARG A 101 1.31 -9.69 -9.85
CA ARG A 101 0.35 -9.59 -8.74
C ARG A 101 0.10 -8.14 -8.31
N ALA A 102 1.14 -7.31 -8.32
CA ALA A 102 1.02 -5.88 -8.04
C ALA A 102 0.15 -5.18 -9.11
N VAL A 103 0.34 -5.54 -10.37
CA VAL A 103 -0.44 -5.03 -11.51
C VAL A 103 -1.92 -5.43 -11.38
N GLU A 104 -2.21 -6.71 -11.19
CA GLU A 104 -3.58 -7.21 -11.03
C GLU A 104 -4.34 -6.53 -9.88
N ARG A 105 -3.66 -6.32 -8.75
CA ARG A 105 -4.22 -5.63 -7.59
C ARG A 105 -4.39 -4.14 -7.83
N GLY A 106 -3.39 -3.50 -8.42
CA GLY A 106 -3.44 -2.10 -8.80
C GLY A 106 -4.58 -1.81 -9.78
N ASP A 107 -4.78 -2.66 -10.79
CA ASP A 107 -5.89 -2.54 -11.74
C ASP A 107 -7.25 -2.80 -11.10
N THR A 108 -7.31 -3.69 -10.11
CA THR A 108 -8.53 -3.87 -9.31
C THR A 108 -8.85 -2.63 -8.49
N LEU A 109 -7.86 -2.05 -7.81
CA LEU A 109 -8.02 -0.81 -7.05
C LEU A 109 -8.41 0.37 -7.95
N LYS A 110 -7.78 0.51 -9.13
CA LYS A 110 -8.13 1.54 -10.13
C LYS A 110 -9.56 1.42 -10.62
N ARG A 111 -10.08 0.21 -10.79
CA ARG A 111 -11.49 0.00 -11.18
C ARG A 111 -12.48 0.38 -10.08
N ILE A 112 -12.05 0.32 -8.82
CA ILE A 112 -12.90 0.58 -7.64
C ILE A 112 -12.86 2.07 -7.25
N PHE A 113 -11.69 2.69 -7.26
CA PHE A 113 -11.49 4.07 -6.82
C PHE A 113 -11.34 5.08 -7.97
N GLY A 114 -11.13 4.61 -9.20
CA GLY A 114 -10.67 5.46 -10.30
C GLY A 114 -9.15 5.68 -10.29
N GLU A 115 -8.60 6.10 -11.44
CA GLU A 115 -7.15 6.29 -11.61
C GLU A 115 -6.62 7.47 -10.79
N SER A 116 -7.32 8.62 -10.81
CA SER A 116 -6.93 9.83 -10.07
C SER A 116 -6.88 9.57 -8.57
N GLN A 117 -7.91 8.94 -8.02
CA GLN A 117 -8.00 8.65 -6.59
C GLN A 117 -6.93 7.64 -6.15
N MET A 118 -6.55 6.69 -7.03
CA MET A 118 -5.48 5.74 -6.70
C MET A 118 -4.14 6.44 -6.48
N ASP A 119 -3.80 7.38 -7.36
CA ASP A 119 -2.55 8.14 -7.28
C ASP A 119 -2.49 8.95 -5.98
N ASP A 120 -3.63 9.53 -5.55
CA ASP A 120 -3.78 10.23 -4.27
C ASP A 120 -3.71 9.29 -3.06
N LEU A 121 -4.36 8.13 -3.16
CA LEU A 121 -4.45 7.14 -2.08
C LEU A 121 -3.10 6.52 -1.75
N VAL A 122 -2.24 6.24 -2.72
CA VAL A 122 -0.92 5.63 -2.47
C VAL A 122 0.21 6.67 -2.37
N GLY A 123 -0.02 7.92 -2.78
CA GLY A 123 0.83 9.06 -2.45
C GLY A 123 2.20 9.03 -3.13
N ILE A 124 2.23 9.22 -4.45
CA ILE A 124 3.48 9.24 -5.23
C ILE A 124 3.81 10.65 -5.81
N THR A 125 2.93 11.64 -5.63
CA THR A 125 3.01 12.91 -6.39
C THR A 125 4.13 13.89 -5.98
N THR A 126 4.77 13.74 -4.82
CA THR A 126 5.90 14.59 -4.38
C THR A 126 7.21 13.81 -4.34
N PRO A 127 8.40 14.42 -4.51
CA PRO A 127 9.68 13.75 -4.24
C PRO A 127 9.81 13.39 -2.75
N PHE A 128 10.18 12.16 -2.43
CA PHE A 128 10.49 11.78 -1.04
C PHE A 128 11.90 12.28 -0.69
N LYS A 129 12.03 13.05 0.39
CA LYS A 129 13.33 13.32 1.00
C LYS A 129 13.45 12.42 2.22
N GLU A 130 14.50 11.59 2.25
CA GLU A 130 14.83 10.87 3.48
C GLU A 130 15.02 11.90 4.61
N PRO A 131 14.38 11.68 5.77
CA PRO A 131 14.55 12.59 6.90
C PRO A 131 16.01 12.60 7.35
N ALA A 132 16.52 13.80 7.66
CA ALA A 132 17.92 13.99 8.03
C ALA A 132 18.30 13.34 9.37
N GLU A 133 17.32 13.15 10.27
CA GLU A 133 17.52 12.52 11.58
C GLU A 133 16.33 11.62 11.94
N VAL A 134 16.63 10.41 12.42
CA VAL A 134 15.62 9.49 12.96
C VAL A 134 15.47 9.78 14.45
N GLN A 135 14.40 10.50 14.79
CA GLN A 135 14.03 10.69 16.19
C GLN A 135 13.47 9.39 16.79
N SER A 136 13.97 8.99 17.96
CA SER A 136 13.53 7.76 18.65
C SER A 136 12.16 7.89 19.33
N TYR A 137 11.81 9.09 19.81
CA TYR A 137 10.53 9.40 20.47
C TYR A 137 9.97 10.73 20.00
N PRO A 138 8.64 10.87 19.86
CA PRO A 138 8.02 12.13 19.46
C PRO A 138 8.26 13.23 20.49
N ASN A 139 8.31 14.49 20.03
CA ASN A 139 8.27 15.63 20.93
C ASN A 139 6.87 15.75 21.57
N ILE A 140 6.80 15.63 22.89
CA ILE A 140 5.56 15.87 23.63
C ILE A 140 5.44 17.37 23.89
N LEU A 141 4.39 17.99 23.34
CA LEU A 141 4.17 19.44 23.37
C LEU A 141 2.85 19.78 24.05
N GLY A 142 2.84 20.91 24.76
CA GLY A 142 1.68 21.38 25.51
C GLY A 142 1.57 20.76 26.90
N ASP A 143 0.45 21.03 27.56
CA ASP A 143 0.14 20.50 28.90
C ASP A 143 -0.69 19.22 28.75
N VAL A 144 -0.05 18.06 28.91
CA VAL A 144 -0.68 16.74 28.75
C VAL A 144 -1.87 16.57 29.71
N GLU A 145 -1.69 17.02 30.97
CA GLU A 145 -2.72 16.92 32.00
C GLU A 145 -3.94 17.80 31.67
N SER A 146 -3.75 18.86 30.87
CA SER A 146 -4.84 19.76 30.47
C SER A 146 -5.96 19.07 29.67
N VAL A 147 -5.68 17.92 29.06
CA VAL A 147 -6.68 17.11 28.36
C VAL A 147 -7.11 15.86 29.16
N GLY A 148 -6.67 15.70 30.41
CA GLY A 148 -7.03 14.55 31.24
C GLY A 148 -6.21 13.28 30.95
N VAL A 149 -4.98 13.43 30.45
CA VAL A 149 -4.05 12.31 30.21
C VAL A 149 -2.76 12.56 30.99
N SER A 150 -2.20 11.53 31.63
CA SER A 150 -0.89 11.61 32.30
C SER A 150 0.27 11.39 31.33
N THR A 151 1.44 11.96 31.62
CA THR A 151 2.64 11.77 30.79
C THR A 151 3.07 10.29 30.81
N GLU A 152 2.97 9.66 31.99
CA GLU A 152 3.22 8.23 32.18
C GLU A 152 2.34 7.37 31.27
N THR A 153 1.05 7.71 31.15
CA THR A 153 0.14 7.01 30.22
C THR A 153 0.60 7.15 28.78
N VAL A 154 1.02 8.35 28.35
CA VAL A 154 1.54 8.57 26.98
C VAL A 154 2.77 7.70 26.73
N ASP A 155 3.72 7.68 27.67
CA ASP A 155 4.94 6.88 27.57
C ASP A 155 4.64 5.38 27.53
N GLU A 156 3.72 4.90 28.36
CA GLU A 156 3.28 3.50 28.34
C GLU A 156 2.65 3.11 27.00
N ILE A 157 1.81 3.98 26.43
CA ILE A 157 1.18 3.72 25.13
C ILE A 157 2.25 3.66 24.04
N LEU A 158 3.14 4.65 23.99
CA LEU A 158 4.22 4.70 23.01
C LEU A 158 5.16 3.49 23.13
N GLY A 159 5.43 3.02 24.36
CA GLY A 159 6.24 1.84 24.63
C GLY A 159 5.62 0.52 24.14
N ARG A 160 4.30 0.47 23.94
CA ARG A 160 3.59 -0.71 23.40
C ARG A 160 3.55 -0.72 21.87
N LEU A 161 3.74 0.43 21.23
CA LEU A 161 3.73 0.55 19.77
C LEU A 161 5.08 0.14 19.17
N PRO A 162 5.11 -0.36 17.92
CA PRO A 162 6.36 -0.68 17.25
C PRO A 162 7.23 0.58 17.10
N HIS A 163 8.52 0.50 17.46
CA HIS A 163 9.44 1.64 17.40
C HIS A 163 9.40 2.37 16.04
N ARG A 164 9.46 1.62 14.93
CA ARG A 164 9.38 2.18 13.57
C ARG A 164 8.06 2.92 13.24
N TRP A 165 6.99 2.66 13.98
CA TRP A 165 5.73 3.41 13.85
C TRP A 165 5.80 4.72 14.62
N VAL A 166 6.38 4.67 15.83
CA VAL A 166 6.61 5.83 16.70
C VAL A 166 7.61 6.82 16.07
N GLU A 167 8.66 6.34 15.41
CA GLU A 167 9.63 7.15 14.66
C GLU A 167 8.99 8.03 13.56
N LYS A 168 7.76 7.75 13.11
CA LYS A 168 7.08 8.64 12.16
C LYS A 168 6.47 9.86 12.82
N ILE A 169 6.26 9.81 14.13
CA ILE A 169 5.58 10.86 14.86
C ILE A 169 6.65 11.88 15.27
N GLU A 170 6.56 13.08 14.70
CA GLU A 170 7.43 14.20 15.04
C GLU A 170 7.05 14.82 16.38
N SER A 171 5.76 14.98 16.60
CA SER A 171 5.25 15.57 17.83
C SER A 171 3.84 15.09 18.16
N ILE A 172 3.55 15.07 19.46
CA ILE A 172 2.20 14.91 20.01
C ILE A 172 1.87 16.20 20.76
N LEU A 173 0.85 16.92 20.29
CA LEU A 173 0.43 18.21 20.85
C LEU A 173 -0.87 18.06 21.61
N PHE A 174 -0.90 18.50 22.87
CA PHE A 174 -2.10 18.49 23.71
C PHE A 174 -2.75 19.87 23.78
N LYS A 175 -4.04 19.95 23.47
CA LYS A 175 -4.80 21.21 23.47
C LYS A 175 -6.05 21.13 24.34
N LYS A 176 -6.19 22.08 25.26
CA LYS A 176 -7.38 22.31 26.10
C LYS A 176 -8.54 22.97 25.34
N GLU A 177 -8.75 22.59 24.09
CA GLU A 177 -9.87 23.03 23.28
C GLU A 177 -10.62 21.82 22.75
N THR A 178 -11.92 21.97 22.49
CA THR A 178 -12.70 20.95 21.79
C THR A 178 -12.68 21.25 20.31
N ARG A 179 -12.53 20.22 19.46
CA ARG A 179 -12.58 20.37 18.01
C ARG A 179 -13.73 19.59 17.41
N GLU A 180 -14.46 20.20 16.49
CA GLU A 180 -15.48 19.49 15.71
C GLU A 180 -14.82 18.55 14.69
N ALA A 181 -15.43 17.38 14.51
CA ALA A 181 -15.00 16.40 13.51
C ALA A 181 -15.09 17.01 12.10
N SER A 182 -14.19 16.59 11.23
CA SER A 182 -14.14 17.10 9.85
C SER A 182 -15.45 16.89 9.11
N LEU A 183 -15.91 17.93 8.41
CA LEU A 183 -17.11 17.89 7.57
C LEU A 183 -17.05 16.81 6.48
N ARG A 184 -15.83 16.35 6.11
CA ARG A 184 -15.63 15.29 5.12
C ARG A 184 -16.31 13.96 5.51
N TYR A 185 -16.49 13.73 6.80
CA TYR A 185 -17.13 12.52 7.33
C TYR A 185 -18.61 12.72 7.67
N ARG A 186 -19.19 13.89 7.40
CA ARG A 186 -20.58 14.26 7.73
C ARG A 186 -21.00 14.08 9.18
N PHE A 187 -20.04 14.00 10.11
CA PHE A 187 -20.29 13.97 11.55
C PHE A 187 -20.65 15.36 12.10
N LYS A 188 -21.67 16.04 11.54
CA LYS A 188 -22.11 17.36 12.02
C LYS A 188 -22.39 17.29 13.52
N GLY A 189 -21.69 18.14 14.29
CA GLY A 189 -21.84 18.27 15.74
C GLY A 189 -21.09 17.24 16.59
N ARG A 190 -20.31 16.30 16.00
CA ARG A 190 -19.43 15.43 16.79
C ARG A 190 -18.09 16.12 17.03
N ARG A 191 -17.47 15.81 18.17
CA ARG A 191 -16.14 16.30 18.53
C ARG A 191 -15.10 15.21 18.26
N THR A 192 -13.91 15.60 17.84
CA THR A 192 -12.77 14.69 17.65
C THR A 192 -11.89 14.68 18.89
N ALA A 193 -11.45 13.49 19.30
CA ALA A 193 -10.54 13.32 20.45
C ALA A 193 -9.08 13.57 20.05
N ALA A 194 -8.73 13.17 18.84
CA ALA A 194 -7.43 13.37 18.27
C ALA A 194 -7.52 13.63 16.76
N ASP A 195 -6.43 14.09 16.17
CA ASP A 195 -6.22 14.07 14.73
C ASP A 195 -4.74 13.89 14.39
N VAL A 196 -4.48 13.52 13.14
CA VAL A 196 -3.13 13.42 12.59
C VAL A 196 -2.98 14.28 11.33
N GLU A 197 -1.94 15.09 11.33
CA GLU A 197 -1.45 15.79 10.15
C GLU A 197 -0.19 15.08 9.64
N HIS A 198 -0.14 14.80 8.33
CA HIS A 198 0.99 14.12 7.71
C HIS A 198 1.72 15.04 6.73
N ASP A 199 3.01 15.24 6.94
CA ASP A 199 3.90 15.91 6.00
C ASP A 199 4.52 14.88 5.04
N TYR A 200 4.02 14.86 3.81
CA TYR A 200 4.49 13.95 2.76
C TYR A 200 5.91 14.25 2.26
N ASN A 201 6.45 15.44 2.53
CA ASN A 201 7.82 15.79 2.12
C ASN A 201 8.86 15.14 3.05
N THR A 202 8.55 15.12 4.34
CA THR A 202 9.41 14.52 5.38
C THR A 202 8.98 13.11 5.78
N ASN A 203 7.78 12.68 5.35
CA ASN A 203 7.10 11.45 5.76
C ASN A 203 6.95 11.35 7.29
N ARG A 204 6.75 12.48 7.94
CA ARG A 204 6.55 12.61 9.40
C ARG A 204 5.12 13.08 9.67
N SER A 205 4.63 12.76 10.85
CA SER A 205 3.27 13.09 11.27
C SER A 205 3.27 13.85 12.59
N LYS A 206 2.28 14.72 12.76
CA LYS A 206 1.97 15.42 14.00
C LYS A 206 0.61 14.96 14.48
N VAL A 207 0.54 14.50 15.72
CA VAL A 207 -0.72 14.08 16.35
C VAL A 207 -1.17 15.20 17.27
N THR A 208 -2.44 15.61 17.21
CA THR A 208 -3.01 16.56 18.18
C THR A 208 -4.09 15.86 19.00
N PHE A 209 -4.05 16.02 20.31
CA PHE A 209 -5.12 15.62 21.23
C PHE A 209 -5.93 16.83 21.68
N TYR A 210 -7.24 16.62 21.73
CA TYR A 210 -8.23 17.61 22.14
C TYR A 210 -8.92 17.15 23.42
N GLN A 211 -9.32 18.11 24.24
CA GLN A 211 -10.09 17.81 25.44
C GLN A 211 -11.46 17.21 25.05
N LEU A 212 -11.78 16.04 25.61
CA LEU A 212 -13.13 15.49 25.50
C LEU A 212 -14.02 16.01 26.65
N PRO A 213 -15.34 16.09 26.46
CA PRO A 213 -16.26 16.54 27.53
C PRO A 213 -16.49 15.50 28.63
N SER A 214 -16.05 14.26 28.40
CA SER A 214 -16.47 13.09 29.17
C SER A 214 -15.62 12.81 30.40
N GLY A 215 -14.39 13.34 30.50
CA GLY A 215 -13.48 13.02 31.61
C GLY A 215 -12.92 11.59 31.57
N ARG A 216 -12.94 10.94 30.39
CA ARG A 216 -12.48 9.55 30.18
C ARG A 216 -11.27 9.48 29.24
N GLU A 217 -10.50 10.54 29.20
CA GLU A 217 -9.43 10.72 28.22
C GLU A 217 -8.30 9.73 28.49
N GLU A 218 -7.96 9.46 29.75
CA GLU A 218 -6.92 8.50 30.12
C GLU A 218 -7.22 7.05 29.67
N GLU A 219 -8.45 6.56 29.90
CA GLU A 219 -8.87 5.19 29.50
C GLU A 219 -8.83 5.01 27.97
N THR A 220 -9.09 6.08 27.22
CA THR A 220 -9.26 6.03 25.77
C THR A 220 -8.05 6.53 24.98
N ALA A 221 -7.12 7.24 25.63
CA ALA A 221 -5.92 7.81 25.02
C ALA A 221 -5.08 6.77 24.28
N GLY A 222 -4.93 5.56 24.85
CA GLY A 222 -4.19 4.47 24.23
C GLY A 222 -4.75 4.06 22.88
N ARG A 223 -6.08 3.92 22.81
CA ARG A 223 -6.77 3.57 21.58
C ARG A 223 -6.68 4.69 20.55
N PHE A 224 -6.90 5.95 20.95
CA PHE A 224 -6.83 7.08 20.03
C PHE A 224 -5.41 7.30 19.50
N LEU A 225 -4.38 7.23 20.35
CA LEU A 225 -3.01 7.38 19.90
C LEU A 225 -2.63 6.25 18.92
N ALA A 226 -2.96 5.00 19.25
CA ALA A 226 -2.71 3.88 18.35
C ALA A 226 -3.44 4.04 17.00
N HIS A 227 -4.67 4.57 17.02
CA HIS A 227 -5.45 4.89 15.81
C HIS A 227 -4.73 5.95 14.95
N GLU A 228 -4.33 7.08 15.54
CA GLU A 228 -3.64 8.16 14.79
C GLU A 228 -2.24 7.74 14.30
N VAL A 229 -1.52 6.94 15.08
CA VAL A 229 -0.24 6.37 14.66
C VAL A 229 -0.43 5.37 13.51
N ALA A 230 -1.53 4.61 13.51
CA ALA A 230 -1.83 3.67 12.43
C ALA A 230 -2.09 4.38 11.09
N HIS A 231 -2.78 5.53 11.09
CA HIS A 231 -2.90 6.39 9.90
C HIS A 231 -1.54 6.80 9.34
N SER A 232 -0.57 7.06 10.22
CA SER A 232 0.80 7.41 9.79
C SER A 232 1.55 6.23 9.16
N ASN A 233 1.13 4.99 9.44
CA ASN A 233 1.82 3.76 9.04
C ASN A 233 1.00 2.92 8.04
N ASP A 234 0.10 3.56 7.30
CA ASP A 234 -0.72 2.95 6.25
C ASP A 234 0.04 2.78 4.92
N TRP A 235 -0.70 2.52 3.83
CA TRP A 235 -0.15 2.39 2.47
C TRP A 235 0.36 3.70 1.87
N ARG A 236 0.27 4.83 2.58
CA ARG A 236 0.87 6.11 2.18
C ARG A 236 2.29 6.23 2.71
N ASP A 237 2.71 5.35 3.61
CA ASP A 237 4.07 5.35 4.15
C ASP A 237 5.11 5.00 3.08
N ARG A 238 5.81 6.03 2.61
CA ARG A 238 6.76 5.95 1.49
C ARG A 238 8.07 5.23 1.82
N ARG A 239 8.30 4.85 3.08
CA ARG A 239 9.37 3.92 3.47
C ARG A 239 9.17 2.53 2.86
N TYR A 240 7.94 2.21 2.46
CA TYR A 240 7.60 0.93 1.86
C TYR A 240 7.55 1.02 0.33
N PRO A 241 8.06 -0.01 -0.38
CA PRO A 241 7.97 -0.09 -1.82
C PRO A 241 6.53 0.06 -2.31
N VAL A 242 6.34 0.67 -3.48
CA VAL A 242 5.00 0.88 -4.09
C VAL A 242 4.18 -0.42 -4.12
N ILE A 243 4.82 -1.55 -4.43
CA ILE A 243 4.16 -2.87 -4.45
C ILE A 243 3.55 -3.22 -3.09
N GLU A 244 4.30 -3.01 -2.01
CA GLU A 244 3.83 -3.31 -0.65
C GLU A 244 2.70 -2.37 -0.23
N ARG A 245 2.77 -1.10 -0.65
CA ARG A 245 1.71 -0.12 -0.45
C ARG A 245 0.42 -0.50 -1.17
N ILE A 246 0.50 -0.85 -2.45
CA ILE A 246 -0.63 -1.37 -3.24
C ILE A 246 -1.22 -2.62 -2.59
N GLU A 247 -0.34 -3.55 -2.18
CA GLU A 247 -0.77 -4.79 -1.51
C GLU A 247 -1.49 -4.52 -0.19
N MET A 248 -0.98 -3.58 0.61
CA MET A 248 -1.61 -3.20 1.87
C MET A 248 -3.00 -2.63 1.65
N LEU A 249 -3.15 -1.64 0.75
CA LEU A 249 -4.45 -1.06 0.43
C LEU A 249 -5.43 -2.12 -0.07
N TYR A 250 -4.98 -3.00 -0.97
CA TYR A 250 -5.80 -4.11 -1.48
C TYR A 250 -6.27 -5.07 -0.37
N ARG A 251 -5.38 -5.43 0.57
CA ARG A 251 -5.72 -6.30 1.69
C ARG A 251 -6.71 -5.65 2.65
N VAL A 252 -6.51 -4.38 3.00
CA VAL A 252 -7.42 -3.63 3.87
C VAL A 252 -8.80 -3.54 3.24
N LEU A 253 -8.89 -3.17 1.95
CA LEU A 253 -10.16 -3.14 1.22
C LEU A 253 -10.84 -4.52 1.19
N SER A 254 -10.08 -5.58 0.91
CA SER A 254 -10.61 -6.96 0.90
C SER A 254 -11.20 -7.36 2.25
N ARG A 255 -10.56 -6.92 3.34
CA ARG A 255 -11.05 -7.15 4.71
C ARG A 255 -12.27 -6.30 5.03
N LEU A 256 -12.31 -5.03 4.64
CA LEU A 256 -13.47 -4.15 4.81
C LEU A 256 -14.74 -4.70 4.14
N VAL A 257 -14.64 -5.34 2.98
CA VAL A 257 -15.82 -5.92 2.29
C VAL A 257 -16.13 -7.35 2.74
N SER A 258 -15.31 -7.95 3.60
CA SER A 258 -15.51 -9.31 4.08
C SER A 258 -16.64 -9.41 5.12
N LYS A 259 -17.39 -10.52 5.09
CA LYS A 259 -18.50 -10.75 6.04
C LYS A 259 -18.02 -10.96 7.48
N ASN A 260 -16.97 -11.76 7.66
CA ASN A 260 -16.34 -12.00 8.95
C ASN A 260 -15.19 -11.00 9.12
N ARG A 261 -15.50 -9.82 9.66
CA ARG A 261 -14.55 -8.73 9.91
C ARG A 261 -14.89 -7.98 11.19
N PHE A 262 -13.90 -7.29 11.74
CA PHE A 262 -14.11 -6.31 12.79
C PHE A 262 -15.06 -5.21 12.31
N ARG A 263 -15.98 -4.78 13.17
CA ARG A 263 -16.96 -3.71 12.88
C ARG A 263 -16.83 -2.64 13.94
N SER A 264 -16.34 -1.48 13.53
CA SER A 264 -16.27 -0.29 14.38
C SER A 264 -17.41 0.64 14.02
N GLY A 265 -18.16 1.13 15.02
CA GLY A 265 -19.19 2.14 14.81
C GLY A 265 -18.66 3.34 14.03
N HIS A 266 -17.42 3.76 14.30
CA HIS A 266 -16.77 4.85 13.58
C HIS A 266 -16.73 4.63 12.07
N VAL A 267 -16.32 3.44 11.62
CA VAL A 267 -16.22 3.08 10.19
C VAL A 267 -17.60 2.92 9.56
N GLU A 268 -18.53 2.27 10.26
CA GLU A 268 -19.86 2.00 9.71
C GLU A 268 -20.69 3.29 9.54
N GLU A 269 -20.45 4.31 10.37
CA GLU A 269 -21.17 5.59 10.34
C GLU A 269 -20.63 6.58 9.31
N ILE A 270 -19.48 6.31 8.67
CA ILE A 270 -18.95 7.18 7.62
C ILE A 270 -19.93 7.22 6.45
N GLN A 271 -20.31 8.44 6.06
CA GLN A 271 -21.17 8.70 4.92
C GLN A 271 -20.61 9.82 4.05
N ASN A 272 -20.68 9.66 2.74
CA ASN A 272 -20.36 10.70 1.76
C ASN A 272 -21.36 10.66 0.60
N ASP A 273 -21.56 11.77 -0.11
CA ASP A 273 -22.41 11.76 -1.33
C ASP A 273 -21.75 10.97 -2.46
N ASP A 274 -20.42 10.97 -2.49
CA ASP A 274 -19.62 10.23 -3.44
C ASP A 274 -19.22 8.89 -2.83
N GLU A 275 -19.72 7.80 -3.40
CA GLU A 275 -19.48 6.42 -2.92
C GLU A 275 -18.00 6.03 -2.99
N GLU A 276 -17.23 6.55 -3.95
CA GLU A 276 -15.80 6.27 -4.07
C GLU A 276 -15.02 6.96 -2.94
N ILE A 277 -15.38 8.22 -2.64
CA ILE A 277 -14.83 8.94 -1.49
C ILE A 277 -15.24 8.28 -0.18
N GLU A 278 -16.50 7.87 -0.04
CA GLU A 278 -16.98 7.15 1.15
C GLU A 278 -16.17 5.88 1.39
N LEU A 279 -15.99 5.06 0.34
CA LEU A 279 -15.23 3.83 0.43
C LEU A 279 -13.76 4.11 0.78
N ALA A 280 -13.15 5.12 0.16
CA ALA A 280 -11.77 5.52 0.47
C ALA A 280 -11.60 5.91 1.94
N LEU A 281 -12.53 6.70 2.49
CA LEU A 281 -12.55 7.06 3.91
C LEU A 281 -12.74 5.83 4.80
N LYS A 282 -13.70 4.94 4.47
CA LYS A 282 -13.93 3.71 5.23
C LYS A 282 -12.72 2.80 5.24
N VAL A 283 -12.01 2.63 4.12
CA VAL A 283 -10.80 1.81 4.04
C VAL A 283 -9.68 2.39 4.92
N LYS A 284 -9.50 3.71 4.90
CA LYS A 284 -8.54 4.44 5.76
C LYS A 284 -8.84 4.24 7.25
N GLU A 285 -10.06 4.53 7.67
CA GLU A 285 -10.46 4.41 9.08
C GLU A 285 -10.51 2.96 9.54
N TYR A 286 -10.87 2.02 8.66
CA TYR A 286 -10.89 0.61 9.00
C TYR A 286 -9.50 0.07 9.35
N TRP A 287 -8.47 0.47 8.61
CA TRP A 287 -7.08 0.14 8.96
C TRP A 287 -6.70 0.67 10.35
N ALA A 288 -6.99 1.95 10.62
CA ALA A 288 -6.67 2.56 11.89
C ALA A 288 -7.42 1.89 13.07
N GLU A 289 -8.69 1.55 12.88
CA GLU A 289 -9.51 0.88 13.89
C GLU A 289 -9.02 -0.55 14.21
N ILE A 290 -8.67 -1.36 13.21
CA ILE A 290 -8.15 -2.72 13.49
C ILE A 290 -6.76 -2.66 14.13
N ALA A 291 -5.92 -1.69 13.75
CA ALA A 291 -4.62 -1.52 14.38
C ALA A 291 -4.75 -1.06 15.84
N ALA A 292 -5.60 -0.07 16.12
CA ALA A 292 -5.88 0.38 17.47
C ALA A 292 -6.45 -0.75 18.35
N GLN A 293 -7.39 -1.52 17.81
CA GLN A 293 -7.94 -2.69 18.51
C GLN A 293 -6.87 -3.76 18.74
N TYR A 294 -5.95 -4.00 17.79
CA TYR A 294 -4.86 -4.96 17.96
C TYR A 294 -3.95 -4.61 19.16
N PHE A 295 -3.60 -3.34 19.33
CA PHE A 295 -2.75 -2.91 20.45
C PHE A 295 -3.49 -2.82 21.79
N ALA A 296 -4.81 -2.66 21.77
CA ALA A 296 -5.63 -2.67 22.97
C ALA A 296 -5.98 -4.09 23.44
N ASP A 297 -6.52 -4.90 22.54
CA ASP A 297 -6.90 -6.30 22.76
C ASP A 297 -6.98 -7.02 21.40
N LYS A 298 -5.87 -7.68 21.04
CA LYS A 298 -5.73 -8.45 19.79
C LYS A 298 -6.64 -9.68 19.70
N ASP A 299 -7.13 -10.19 20.82
CA ASP A 299 -7.94 -11.41 20.84
C ASP A 299 -9.41 -11.09 20.54
N ALA A 300 -9.81 -9.83 20.68
CA ALA A 300 -11.10 -9.31 20.21
C ALA A 300 -11.18 -9.16 18.66
N LEU A 301 -10.08 -9.29 17.93
CA LEU A 301 -10.07 -9.22 16.47
C LEU A 301 -10.34 -10.59 15.82
N PRO A 302 -11.10 -10.62 14.71
CA PRO A 302 -11.10 -11.78 13.82
C PRO A 302 -9.67 -12.12 13.37
N GLU A 303 -9.38 -13.41 13.25
CA GLU A 303 -8.03 -13.91 12.93
C GLU A 303 -7.43 -13.24 11.68
N GLN A 304 -8.24 -13.01 10.64
CA GLN A 304 -7.77 -12.40 9.40
C GLN A 304 -7.44 -10.90 9.53
N ASP A 305 -8.09 -10.19 10.45
CA ASP A 305 -7.80 -8.78 10.74
C ASP A 305 -6.52 -8.68 11.57
N ARG A 306 -6.39 -9.55 12.58
CA ARG A 306 -5.16 -9.69 13.35
C ARG A 306 -3.96 -10.02 12.44
N ALA A 307 -4.11 -11.00 11.55
CA ALA A 307 -3.06 -11.40 10.62
C ALA A 307 -2.66 -10.28 9.66
N LEU A 308 -3.57 -9.38 9.30
CA LEU A 308 -3.25 -8.20 8.48
C LEU A 308 -2.36 -7.21 9.24
N VAL A 309 -2.68 -6.93 10.50
CA VAL A 309 -1.83 -6.08 11.35
C VAL A 309 -0.48 -6.75 11.57
N GLU A 310 -0.43 -8.04 11.91
CA GLU A 310 0.83 -8.78 12.09
C GLU A 310 1.69 -8.82 10.81
N TRP A 311 1.08 -9.03 9.64
CA TRP A 311 1.77 -8.94 8.35
C TRP A 311 2.39 -7.57 8.16
N ARG A 312 1.66 -6.51 8.51
CA ARG A 312 2.16 -5.15 8.44
C ARG A 312 3.30 -4.93 9.42
N LEU A 313 3.21 -5.49 10.64
CA LEU A 313 4.19 -5.42 11.73
C LEU A 313 5.51 -6.14 11.44
N ALA A 314 5.49 -7.17 10.60
CA ALA A 314 6.70 -7.87 10.21
C ALA A 314 7.74 -6.88 9.64
N PRO A 315 9.04 -7.05 9.95
CA PRO A 315 10.08 -6.29 9.27
C PRO A 315 9.91 -6.48 7.75
N PRO A 316 10.18 -5.45 6.93
CA PRO A 316 10.20 -5.64 5.49
C PRO A 316 11.15 -6.81 5.23
N LYS A 317 10.64 -7.87 4.62
CA LYS A 317 11.51 -9.00 4.28
C LYS A 317 12.54 -8.44 3.31
N THR A 318 13.81 -8.38 3.73
CA THR A 318 14.87 -8.12 2.77
C THR A 318 14.74 -9.18 1.68
N ARG A 319 14.74 -8.76 0.41
CA ARG A 319 14.53 -9.66 -0.75
C ARG A 319 15.46 -10.89 -0.72
N SER A 320 16.56 -10.86 0.04
CA SER A 320 17.47 -11.98 0.31
C SER A 320 16.82 -13.22 0.92
N ASP A 321 15.69 -13.07 1.63
CA ASP A 321 15.09 -14.16 2.39
C ASP A 321 13.97 -14.87 1.60
N ALA A 322 13.43 -14.21 0.58
CA ALA A 322 12.43 -14.78 -0.32
C ALA A 322 13.03 -15.79 -1.31
N SER A 323 14.31 -15.66 -1.67
CA SER A 323 15.01 -16.59 -2.57
C SER A 323 15.53 -17.86 -1.88
N LYS A 324 15.41 -17.97 -0.54
CA LYS A 324 15.95 -19.10 0.24
C LYS A 324 14.91 -20.15 0.65
N LYS A 325 13.64 -19.97 0.30
CA LYS A 325 12.56 -20.92 0.60
C LYS A 325 11.89 -21.47 -0.66
N GLU A 326 12.67 -21.92 -1.62
CA GLU A 326 12.26 -22.93 -2.59
C GLU A 326 13.47 -23.83 -2.89
N TYR A 327 13.57 -24.94 -2.16
CA TYR A 327 14.28 -26.15 -2.58
C TYR A 327 13.42 -27.35 -2.21
#